data_AF-A0A523ISL6-F1
#
_entry.id   AF-A0A523ISL6-F1
#
_cell.length_a   1.000
_cell.length_b   1.000
_cell.length_c   1.000
_cell.angle_alpha   90.00
_cell.angle_beta   90.00
_cell.angle_gamma   90.00
#
_symmetry.space_group_name_H-M   'P 1'
#
loop_
_entity.id
_entity.type
_entity.pdbx_description
1 polymer ?
#
loop_
_entity_poly.entity_id
_entity_poly.type
_entity_poly.pdbx_seq_one_letter_code
_entity_poly.pdbx_strand_id
1 'polypeptide(L)'
;MSSVNYGVVIGTERVQLQSAAAGGAVLGGLVGAVRGRGRGGSSQARSAALGAAIGGVGTRILEGSNEAMEYKVRLNSGRTIRIITEPTGTRIGDCVSVEQGRQANIRRVSNVHCQMEDAVPTAAHTAEASACDQAKQGLLDAADEEAMELAIRRIHILCED
;
A
#
# COMPACT_ATOMS: atom_id res chain seq x y z
N MET A 1 4.70 1.27 14.95
CA MET A 1 5.37 0.03 14.52
C MET A 1 4.56 -0.56 13.40
N SER A 2 5.20 -0.83 12.26
CA SER A 2 4.57 -1.50 11.11
C SER A 2 4.52 -3.00 11.36
N SER A 3 3.40 -3.62 11.02
CA SER A 3 3.26 -5.08 10.96
C SER A 3 3.51 -5.56 9.54
N VAL A 4 4.07 -6.75 9.39
CA VAL A 4 4.34 -7.37 8.08
C VAL A 4 3.60 -8.69 8.00
N ASN A 5 2.90 -8.91 6.89
CA ASN A 5 2.20 -10.16 6.60
C ASN A 5 2.51 -10.58 5.17
N TYR A 6 2.71 -11.88 4.93
CA TYR A 6 2.89 -12.38 3.57
C TYR A 6 1.57 -12.81 2.94
N GLY A 7 1.51 -12.75 1.61
CA GLY A 7 0.37 -13.23 0.85
C GLY A 7 0.61 -13.24 -0.64
N VAL A 8 -0.31 -13.86 -1.37
CA VAL A 8 -0.27 -13.96 -2.83
C VAL A 8 -1.27 -12.97 -3.42
N VAL A 9 -0.84 -12.24 -4.45
CA VAL A 9 -1.72 -11.36 -5.20
C VAL A 9 -2.69 -12.18 -6.04
N ILE A 10 -3.98 -11.98 -5.84
CA ILE A 10 -5.06 -12.71 -6.51
C ILE A 10 -5.92 -11.80 -7.41
N GLY A 11 -5.60 -10.52 -7.48
CA GLY A 11 -6.27 -9.56 -8.36
C GLY A 11 -5.56 -8.22 -8.38
N THR A 12 -5.62 -7.56 -9.53
CA THR A 12 -5.06 -6.23 -9.76
C THR A 12 -6.05 -5.43 -10.59
N GLU A 13 -6.38 -4.22 -10.15
CA GLU A 13 -7.32 -3.34 -10.86
C GLU A 13 -6.77 -1.91 -10.88
N ARG A 14 -6.77 -1.27 -12.05
CA ARG A 14 -6.46 0.17 -12.12
C ARG A 14 -7.64 0.94 -11.56
N VAL A 15 -7.38 1.83 -10.62
CA VAL A 15 -8.39 2.71 -10.07
C VAL A 15 -8.01 4.15 -10.38
N GLN A 16 -8.99 4.90 -10.90
CA GLN A 16 -8.85 6.34 -11.11
C GLN A 16 -9.12 7.04 -9.80
N LEU A 17 -8.14 7.81 -9.33
CA LEU A 17 -8.29 8.61 -8.14
C LEU A 17 -9.08 9.87 -8.48
N GLN A 18 -10.26 10.01 -7.88
CA GLN A 18 -11.08 11.21 -8.02
C GLN A 18 -10.62 12.26 -7.01
N SER A 19 -9.46 12.90 -7.23
CA SER A 19 -9.02 14.24 -6.71
C SER A 19 -7.50 14.32 -6.53
N ALA A 20 -6.91 15.51 -6.67
CA ALA A 20 -5.49 15.79 -6.38
C ALA A 20 -5.09 15.47 -4.91
N ALA A 21 -6.03 15.49 -3.96
CA ALA A 21 -5.80 15.04 -2.58
C ALA A 21 -5.55 13.53 -2.46
N ALA A 22 -5.93 12.74 -3.46
CA ALA A 22 -5.76 11.30 -3.45
C ALA A 22 -4.35 10.84 -3.85
N GLY A 23 -3.52 11.69 -4.48
CA GLY A 23 -2.11 11.38 -4.75
C GLY A 23 -1.32 11.15 -3.45
N GLY A 24 -1.53 12.00 -2.43
CA GLY A 24 -0.95 11.79 -1.10
C GLY A 24 -1.51 10.55 -0.38
N ALA A 25 -2.78 10.22 -0.61
CA ALA A 25 -3.40 9.00 -0.06
C ALA A 25 -2.87 7.71 -0.72
N VAL A 26 -2.33 7.80 -1.94
CA VAL A 26 -1.82 6.65 -2.70
C VAL A 26 -0.37 6.34 -2.40
N LEU A 27 0.46 7.37 -2.21
CA LEU A 27 1.75 7.21 -1.54
C LEU A 27 1.56 6.63 -0.13
N GLY A 28 0.49 7.02 0.57
CA GLY A 28 0.14 6.53 1.90
C GLY A 28 -0.42 5.11 1.97
N GLY A 29 -0.83 4.50 0.85
CA GLY A 29 -1.40 3.15 0.79
C GLY A 29 -2.65 2.95 1.66
N LEU A 30 -3.83 2.78 1.05
CA LEU A 30 -5.07 2.51 1.80
C LEU A 30 -5.34 1.00 1.87
N VAL A 31 -5.47 0.46 3.09
CA VAL A 31 -5.89 -0.94 3.29
C VAL A 31 -7.39 -1.03 3.55
N GLY A 32 -8.10 -1.74 2.66
CA GLY A 32 -9.49 -2.16 2.87
C GLY A 32 -9.56 -3.64 3.26
N ALA A 33 -10.13 -3.95 4.42
CA ALA A 33 -10.43 -5.33 4.79
C ALA A 33 -11.75 -5.77 4.14
N VAL A 34 -11.72 -6.83 3.33
CA VAL A 34 -12.95 -7.45 2.80
C VAL A 34 -13.20 -8.75 3.55
N ARG A 35 -14.29 -8.79 4.33
CA ARG A 35 -14.69 -10.00 5.06
C ARG A 35 -15.49 -10.90 4.11
N GLY A 36 -14.82 -11.86 3.48
CA GLY A 36 -15.47 -12.86 2.64
C GLY A 36 -16.08 -14.00 3.45
N ARG A 37 -17.40 -14.12 3.46
CA ARG A 37 -18.10 -15.36 3.80
C ARG A 37 -19.15 -15.62 2.71
N GLY A 38 -18.90 -16.58 1.83
CA GLY A 38 -19.93 -17.17 0.96
C GLY A 38 -20.05 -16.61 -0.46
N ARG A 39 -20.36 -17.57 -1.35
CA ARG A 39 -20.63 -17.51 -2.79
C ARG A 39 -21.60 -16.40 -3.24
N GLY A 40 -21.36 -15.87 -4.44
CA GLY A 40 -22.41 -15.41 -5.37
C GLY A 40 -22.71 -13.91 -5.40
N GLY A 41 -22.50 -13.31 -6.57
CA GLY A 41 -23.28 -12.17 -7.08
C GLY A 41 -23.19 -10.84 -6.33
N SER A 42 -22.37 -9.93 -6.84
CA SER A 42 -22.71 -8.51 -7.08
C SER A 42 -21.43 -7.69 -7.21
N SER A 43 -21.11 -7.34 -8.44
CA SER A 43 -20.22 -6.24 -8.81
C SER A 43 -20.83 -4.94 -8.31
N GLN A 44 -20.64 -4.61 -7.03
CA GLN A 44 -21.01 -3.32 -6.45
C GLN A 44 -20.34 -3.09 -5.09
N ALA A 45 -19.03 -3.37 -5.00
CA ALA A 45 -18.23 -2.75 -3.96
C ALA A 45 -17.86 -1.36 -4.44
N ARG A 46 -18.75 -0.40 -4.18
CA ARG A 46 -18.52 1.03 -4.39
C ARG A 46 -17.18 1.39 -3.75
N SER A 47 -16.20 1.69 -4.58
CA SER A 47 -14.91 2.25 -4.17
C SER A 47 -15.15 3.64 -3.61
N ALA A 48 -15.58 3.69 -2.36
CA ALA A 48 -15.63 4.86 -1.51
C ALA A 48 -14.97 4.50 -0.18
N ALA A 49 -13.72 4.03 -0.26
CA ALA A 49 -12.81 4.03 0.87
C ALA A 49 -11.81 5.18 0.65
N LEU A 50 -12.34 6.40 0.57
CA LEU A 50 -11.56 7.63 0.69
C LEU A 50 -11.22 7.78 2.18
N GLY A 51 -10.06 7.26 2.57
CA GLY A 51 -9.47 7.56 3.86
C GLY A 51 -9.13 9.05 3.89
N ALA A 52 -9.97 9.84 4.55
CA ALA A 52 -9.60 11.19 4.95
C ALA A 52 -8.61 11.08 6.11
N ALA A 53 -7.38 11.53 5.89
CA ALA A 53 -6.45 11.80 6.99
C ALA A 53 -5.56 13.00 6.64
N ILE A 54 -5.88 14.15 7.27
CA ILE A 54 -4.96 15.21 7.76
C ILE A 54 -4.27 16.03 6.65
N GLY A 55 -4.25 17.36 6.58
CA GLY A 55 -4.56 18.43 7.53
C GLY A 55 -3.55 19.56 7.32
N GLY A 56 -3.92 20.62 6.59
CA GLY A 56 -3.41 21.97 6.87
C GLY A 56 -2.10 22.48 6.25
N VAL A 57 -1.64 22.06 5.07
CA VAL A 57 -0.83 22.91 4.16
C VAL A 57 -1.20 22.50 2.73
N GLY A 58 -1.17 23.44 1.77
CA GLY A 58 -1.89 23.38 0.50
C GLY A 58 -1.88 22.06 -0.26
N THR A 59 -3.02 21.73 -0.88
CA THR A 59 -3.22 20.66 -1.85
C THR A 59 -2.43 20.96 -3.14
N ARG A 60 -1.10 20.87 -3.08
CA ARG A 60 -0.24 20.99 -4.25
C ARG A 60 0.12 19.61 -4.75
N ILE A 61 -0.50 19.35 -5.89
CA ILE A 61 -0.29 18.30 -6.87
C ILE A 61 1.14 17.77 -6.78
N LEU A 62 1.28 16.57 -6.22
CA LEU A 62 2.31 15.66 -6.69
C LEU A 62 1.96 15.38 -8.15
N GLU A 63 2.88 15.65 -9.08
CA GLU A 63 2.79 15.15 -10.47
C GLU A 63 2.96 13.61 -10.50
N GLY A 64 2.39 12.90 -9.54
CA GLY A 64 2.19 11.46 -9.60
C GLY A 64 1.00 11.20 -10.50
N SER A 65 1.15 10.28 -11.46
CA SER A 65 0.04 9.81 -12.28
C SER A 65 -1.19 9.59 -11.39
N ASN A 66 -2.37 10.11 -11.76
CA ASN A 66 -3.64 9.83 -11.06
C ASN A 66 -4.05 8.33 -11.14
N GLU A 67 -3.13 7.48 -11.59
CA GLU A 67 -3.23 6.05 -11.74
C GLU A 67 -2.77 5.40 -10.45
N ALA A 68 -3.72 4.82 -9.73
CA ALA A 68 -3.43 3.90 -8.64
C ALA A 68 -3.82 2.48 -9.04
N MET A 69 -3.20 1.53 -8.35
CA MET A 69 -3.49 0.11 -8.49
C MET A 69 -4.12 -0.39 -7.19
N GLU A 70 -5.30 -0.99 -7.30
CA GLU A 70 -5.84 -1.86 -6.26
C GLU A 70 -5.23 -3.25 -6.41
N TYR A 71 -4.51 -3.71 -5.39
CA TYR A 71 -4.05 -5.08 -5.24
C TYR A 71 -4.95 -5.83 -4.27
N LYS A 72 -5.51 -6.96 -4.72
CA LYS A 72 -6.20 -7.91 -3.85
C LYS A 72 -5.21 -8.99 -3.46
N VAL A 73 -4.91 -9.08 -2.16
CA VAL A 73 -3.93 -10.03 -1.62
C VAL A 73 -4.64 -11.03 -0.73
N ARG A 74 -4.38 -12.32 -0.96
CA ARG A 74 -4.74 -13.40 -0.04
C ARG A 74 -3.55 -13.66 0.86
N LEU A 75 -3.64 -13.24 2.11
CA LEU A 75 -2.64 -13.46 3.14
C LEU A 75 -2.49 -14.96 3.45
N ASN A 76 -1.33 -15.35 3.97
CA ASN A 76 -1.07 -16.74 4.39
C ASN A 76 -2.08 -17.22 5.45
N SER A 77 -2.57 -16.30 6.30
CA SER A 77 -3.67 -16.55 7.25
C SER A 77 -5.03 -16.88 6.61
N GLY A 78 -5.13 -16.91 5.29
CA GLY A 78 -6.37 -17.12 4.52
C GLY A 78 -7.26 -15.87 4.40
N ARG A 79 -6.94 -14.79 5.12
CA ARG A 79 -7.64 -13.50 4.99
C ARG A 79 -7.35 -12.85 3.65
N THR A 80 -8.34 -12.19 3.07
CA THR A 80 -8.15 -11.38 1.86
C THR A 80 -8.26 -9.90 2.20
N ILE A 81 -7.35 -9.10 1.67
CA ILE A 81 -7.31 -7.65 1.84
C ILE A 81 -7.18 -6.97 0.47
N ARG A 82 -7.53 -5.69 0.43
CA ARG A 82 -7.30 -4.80 -0.70
C ARG A 82 -6.33 -3.71 -0.27
N ILE A 83 -5.39 -3.38 -1.14
CA ILE A 83 -4.42 -2.31 -0.93
C ILE A 83 -4.46 -1.43 -2.16
N ILE A 84 -4.75 -0.15 -1.99
CA ILE A 84 -4.68 0.83 -3.08
C ILE A 84 -3.41 1.64 -2.90
N THR A 85 -2.51 1.55 -3.87
CA THR A 85 -1.22 2.27 -3.86
C THR A 85 -0.72 2.46 -5.29
N GLU A 86 0.50 2.98 -5.45
CA GLU A 86 1.11 3.21 -6.74
C GLU A 86 1.36 1.89 -7.50
N PRO A 87 1.48 1.92 -8.83
CA PRO A 87 1.87 0.75 -9.59
C PRO A 87 3.29 0.27 -9.23
N THR A 88 3.45 -0.90 -8.61
CA THR A 88 4.74 -1.44 -8.14
C THR A 88 5.30 -2.55 -9.04
N GLY A 89 4.82 -2.66 -10.29
CA GLY A 89 5.15 -3.76 -11.20
C GLY A 89 4.66 -5.15 -10.75
N THR A 90 4.01 -5.23 -9.58
CA THR A 90 3.44 -6.43 -8.96
C THR A 90 2.28 -7.00 -9.79
N ARG A 91 2.25 -8.33 -9.94
CA ARG A 91 1.29 -9.04 -10.80
C ARG A 91 0.51 -10.10 -10.01
N ILE A 92 -0.59 -10.54 -10.59
CA ILE A 92 -1.35 -11.69 -10.08
C ILE A 92 -0.41 -12.92 -10.04
N GLY A 93 -0.39 -13.60 -8.89
CA GLY A 93 0.48 -14.75 -8.63
C GLY A 93 1.76 -14.40 -7.88
N ASP A 94 2.16 -13.12 -7.80
CA ASP A 94 3.35 -12.73 -7.06
C ASP A 94 3.13 -12.91 -5.54
N CYS A 95 4.19 -13.38 -4.87
CA CYS A 95 4.29 -13.36 -3.43
C CYS A 95 4.72 -11.97 -2.97
N VAL A 96 4.01 -11.42 -2.00
CA VAL A 96 4.24 -10.05 -1.51
C VAL A 96 4.33 -10.02 0.01
N SER A 97 5.14 -9.10 0.53
CA SER A 97 4.98 -8.56 1.88
C SER A 97 3.95 -7.43 1.85
N VAL A 98 3.01 -7.51 2.77
CA VAL A 98 2.05 -6.47 3.07
C VAL A 98 2.49 -5.82 4.37
N GLU A 99 2.85 -4.56 4.28
CA GLU A 99 3.37 -3.75 5.38
C GLU A 99 2.23 -2.82 5.84
N GLN A 100 1.83 -2.93 7.11
CA GLN A 100 0.72 -2.17 7.68
C GLN A 100 1.21 -1.41 8.91
N GLY A 101 1.46 -0.12 8.75
CA GLY A 101 1.80 0.82 9.82
C GLY A 101 0.76 1.94 9.91
N ARG A 102 1.25 3.17 10.02
CA ARG A 102 0.42 4.38 9.84
C ARG A 102 0.00 4.51 8.39
N GLN A 103 0.87 4.05 7.49
CA GLN A 103 0.66 3.93 6.07
C GLN A 103 0.82 2.46 5.65
N ALA A 104 0.23 2.09 4.51
CA ALA A 104 0.38 0.75 3.97
C ALA A 104 1.38 0.71 2.83
N ASN A 105 2.04 -0.43 2.66
CA ASN A 105 2.91 -0.70 1.53
C ASN A 105 2.80 -2.16 1.08
N ILE A 106 3.12 -2.41 -0.20
CA ILE A 106 3.16 -3.74 -0.79
C ILE A 106 4.48 -3.88 -1.56
N ARG A 107 5.22 -4.96 -1.27
CA ARG A 107 6.51 -5.23 -1.92
C ARG A 107 6.58 -6.68 -2.36
N ARG A 108 7.13 -6.94 -3.54
CA ARG A 108 7.32 -8.30 -4.05
C ARG A 108 8.46 -8.96 -3.28
N VAL A 109 8.26 -10.21 -2.86
CA VAL A 109 9.25 -11.01 -2.14
C VAL A 109 9.39 -12.40 -2.76
N SER A 110 10.38 -13.18 -2.29
CA SER A 110 10.54 -14.57 -2.73
C SER A 110 9.31 -15.42 -2.39
N ASN A 111 8.93 -16.31 -3.31
CA ASN A 111 7.72 -17.14 -3.19
C ASN A 111 7.75 -18.08 -1.96
N VAL A 112 8.94 -18.36 -1.41
CA VAL A 112 9.10 -19.16 -0.19
C VAL A 112 8.29 -18.59 0.98
N HIS A 113 8.13 -17.27 1.06
CA HIS A 113 7.38 -16.63 2.14
C HIS A 113 5.88 -16.90 2.07
N CYS A 114 5.32 -17.21 0.90
CA CYS A 114 3.90 -17.49 0.71
C CYS A 114 3.56 -18.98 0.78
N GLN A 115 4.56 -19.86 0.85
CA GLN A 115 4.37 -21.30 0.94
C GLN A 115 4.20 -21.79 2.39
N MET A 116 4.55 -20.96 3.37
CA MET A 116 4.46 -21.29 4.80
C MET A 116 3.25 -20.58 5.42
N GLU A 117 2.28 -21.33 5.95
CA GLU A 117 1.06 -20.76 6.58
C GLU A 117 1.40 -19.82 7.75
N ASP A 118 2.41 -20.16 8.55
CA ASP A 118 2.89 -19.39 9.71
C ASP A 118 4.22 -18.67 9.43
N ALA A 119 4.41 -18.18 8.20
CA ALA A 119 5.61 -17.42 7.84
C ALA A 119 5.80 -16.20 8.76
N VAL A 120 6.78 -16.29 9.66
CA VAL A 120 7.17 -15.16 10.52
C VAL A 120 7.97 -14.16 9.68
N PRO A 121 7.63 -12.87 9.71
CA PRO A 121 8.42 -11.85 9.05
C PRO A 121 9.88 -11.85 9.50
N THR A 122 10.80 -11.75 8.55
CA THR A 122 12.21 -11.61 8.89
C THR A 122 12.46 -10.26 9.58
N ALA A 123 13.52 -10.18 10.38
CA ALA A 123 13.93 -8.90 10.97
C ALA A 123 14.22 -7.84 9.90
N ALA A 124 14.79 -8.26 8.75
CA ALA A 124 15.03 -7.39 7.60
C ALA A 124 13.74 -6.80 7.04
N HIS A 125 12.75 -7.64 6.70
CA HIS A 125 11.47 -7.17 6.17
C HIS A 125 10.72 -6.27 7.17
N THR A 126 10.87 -6.54 8.47
CA THR A 126 10.28 -5.69 9.53
C THR A 126 10.97 -4.33 9.62
N ALA A 127 12.31 -4.30 9.48
CA ALA A 127 13.08 -3.07 9.48
C ALA A 127 12.80 -2.21 8.24
N GLU A 128 12.73 -2.83 7.06
CA GLU A 128 12.36 -2.18 5.79
C GLU A 128 10.95 -1.59 5.86
N ALA A 129 9.97 -2.36 6.34
CA ALA A 129 8.60 -1.88 6.54
C ALA A 129 8.53 -0.69 7.49
N SER A 130 9.33 -0.70 8.57
CA SER A 130 9.40 0.44 9.48
C SER A 130 10.10 1.65 8.85
N ALA A 131 11.12 1.46 8.02
CA ALA A 131 11.82 2.53 7.34
C ALA A 131 10.92 3.19 6.29
N CYS A 132 10.15 2.39 5.54
CA CYS A 132 9.16 2.88 4.59
C CYS A 132 8.03 3.66 5.28
N ASP A 133 7.47 3.16 6.39
CA ASP A 133 6.45 3.88 7.18
C ASP A 133 6.98 5.24 7.68
N GLN A 134 8.22 5.29 8.16
CA GLN A 134 8.87 6.55 8.56
C GLN A 134 9.10 7.50 7.37
N ALA A 135 9.44 6.98 6.19
CA ALA A 135 9.61 7.79 4.98
C ALA A 135 8.29 8.43 4.55
N LYS A 136 7.20 7.63 4.53
CA LYS A 136 5.85 8.12 4.22
C LYS A 136 5.39 9.16 5.24
N GLN A 137 5.73 8.96 6.51
CA GLN A 137 5.47 9.97 7.53
C GLN A 137 6.25 11.26 7.30
N GLY A 138 7.52 11.18 6.90
CA GLY A 138 8.34 12.34 6.58
C GLY A 138 7.77 13.21 5.45
N LEU A 139 7.09 12.59 4.46
CA LEU A 139 6.37 13.33 3.43
C LEU A 139 5.16 14.10 3.99
N LEU A 140 4.41 13.48 4.91
CA LEU A 140 3.25 14.14 5.53
C LEU A 140 3.67 15.30 6.45
N ASP A 141 4.85 15.19 7.05
CA ASP A 141 5.39 16.20 7.97
C ASP A 141 6.20 17.30 7.25
N ALA A 142 6.39 17.20 5.93
CA ALA A 142 7.15 18.16 5.15
C ALA A 142 6.45 19.54 5.08
N ALA A 143 7.20 20.60 5.41
CA ALA A 143 6.67 21.96 5.51
C ALA A 143 6.78 22.77 4.21
N ASP A 144 7.68 22.38 3.31
CA ASP A 144 8.00 23.09 2.07
C ASP A 144 8.34 22.13 0.92
N GLU A 145 8.52 22.70 -0.27
CA GLU A 145 8.69 21.96 -1.52
C GLU A 145 9.98 21.15 -1.58
N GLU A 146 11.08 21.71 -1.08
CA GLU A 146 12.37 21.02 -1.02
C GLU A 146 12.30 19.80 -0.08
N ALA A 147 11.67 19.98 1.09
CA ALA A 147 11.42 18.89 2.04
C ALA A 147 10.50 17.81 1.45
N MET A 148 9.46 18.20 0.71
CA MET A 148 8.56 17.27 0.04
C MET A 148 9.29 16.46 -1.04
N GLU A 149 10.08 17.10 -1.90
CA GLU A 149 10.82 16.41 -2.97
C GLU A 149 11.82 15.40 -2.40
N LEU A 150 12.54 15.79 -1.34
CA LEU A 150 13.44 14.88 -0.63
C LEU A 150 12.68 13.69 -0.03
N ALA A 151 11.52 13.94 0.57
CA ALA A 151 10.69 12.89 1.16
C ALA A 151 10.15 11.92 0.10
N ILE A 152 9.73 12.39 -1.07
CA ILE A 152 9.30 11.55 -2.21
C ILE A 152 10.45 10.65 -2.67
N ARG A 153 11.63 11.22 -2.91
CA ARG A 153 12.82 10.43 -3.30
C ARG A 153 13.15 9.37 -2.25
N ARG A 154 13.04 9.71 -0.97
CA ARG A 154 13.25 8.77 0.13
C ARG A 154 12.21 7.66 0.15
N ILE A 155 10.95 7.94 -0.17
CA ILE A 155 9.91 6.93 -0.32
C ILE A 155 10.25 5.98 -1.46
N HIS A 156 10.59 6.47 -2.65
CA HIS A 156 10.99 5.60 -3.77
C HIS A 156 12.15 4.67 -3.38
N ILE A 157 13.17 5.18 -2.68
CA ILE A 157 14.32 4.38 -2.24
C ILE A 157 13.95 3.33 -1.19
N LEU A 158 13.02 3.64 -0.27
CA LEU A 158 12.75 2.78 0.89
C LEU A 158 11.50 1.91 0.74
N CYS A 159 10.60 2.25 -0.18
CA CYS A 159 9.29 1.61 -0.32
C CYS A 159 9.15 0.79 -1.61
N GLU A 160 9.98 1.04 -2.62
CA GLU A 160 9.95 0.34 -3.92
C GLU A 160 11.20 -0.54 -4.07
N ASP A 161 11.01 -1.85 -4.31
CA ASP A 161 12.05 -2.82 -4.69
C ASP A 161 11.62 -3.65 -5.92
#